data_AF-D6V7D6-F1
#
_entry.id   AF-D6V7D6-F1
#
_cell.length_a   1.000
_cell.length_b   1.000
_cell.length_c   1.000
_cell.angle_alpha   90.00
_cell.angle_beta   90.00
_cell.angle_gamma   90.00
#
_symmetry.space_group_name_H-M   'P 1'
#
loop_
_entity.id
_entity.type
_entity.pdbx_description
1 polymer ?
#
loop_
_entity_poly.entity_id
_entity_poly.type
_entity_poly.pdbx_seq_one_letter_code
_entity_poly.pdbx_strand_id
1 'polypeptide(L)'
;MVSLRTASKLAMISLLAAGIGGCSTFNLNGNNTPVAQEPAVEPEIPATIRADELVGRWGLAAYHKPEDRVRTENAARGQCKQPYVIGKGPTGGVIMHLADEATPQELRVKGSRSGKNYIGPAGPPGGPQDREIVSFDGRVLTTRFIDPDAATRYGTMVYVRCAPRA
;
A
#
# COMPACT_ATOMS: atom_id res chain seq x y z
N MET A 1 53.71 16.08 41.36
CA MET A 1 54.19 17.19 40.50
C MET A 1 53.17 17.36 39.38
N VAL A 2 52.23 18.30 39.51
CA VAL A 2 52.19 19.63 38.82
C VAL A 2 52.10 19.42 37.29
N SER A 3 51.06 19.82 36.56
CA SER A 3 50.46 21.15 36.52
C SER A 3 49.04 21.13 35.93
N LEU A 4 48.07 21.68 36.67
CA LEU A 4 46.78 22.14 36.19
C LEU A 4 46.95 23.63 35.84
N ARG A 5 46.59 24.06 34.63
CA ARG A 5 46.56 25.50 34.28
C ARG A 5 45.14 25.95 34.00
N THR A 6 44.62 26.72 34.94
CA THR A 6 43.37 27.47 34.91
C THR A 6 43.68 28.95 34.64
N ALA A 7 42.88 29.62 33.80
CA ALA A 7 42.54 31.07 33.80
C ALA A 7 42.01 31.43 32.38
N SER A 8 40.71 31.58 32.11
CA SER A 8 39.72 32.58 32.57
C SER A 8 40.06 34.03 32.15
N LYS A 9 39.31 34.58 31.17
CA LYS A 9 38.66 35.94 31.10
C LYS A 9 37.64 35.92 29.94
N LEU A 10 36.31 35.94 30.14
CA LEU A 10 35.40 37.08 30.41
C LEU A 10 35.34 38.16 29.30
N ALA A 11 34.17 38.25 28.65
CA ALA A 11 33.47 39.41 28.07
C ALA A 11 32.66 38.93 26.84
N MET A 12 31.40 39.27 26.56
CA MET A 12 30.60 40.44 26.94
C MET A 12 29.10 40.12 26.73
N ILE A 13 28.25 40.60 27.64
CA ILE A 13 26.78 40.60 27.58
C ILE A 13 26.33 41.81 26.76
N SER A 14 25.36 41.68 25.85
CA SER A 14 24.22 42.63 25.70
C SER A 14 23.14 42.12 24.75
N LEU A 15 21.91 42.07 25.28
CA LEU A 15 20.65 41.95 24.53
C LEU A 15 20.43 43.19 23.65
N LEU A 16 19.78 43.04 22.49
CA LEU A 16 18.78 44.03 22.05
C LEU A 16 17.83 43.52 20.94
N ALA A 17 16.54 43.60 21.28
CA ALA A 17 15.37 44.00 20.48
C ALA A 17 14.91 43.22 19.23
N ALA A 18 13.62 42.91 19.29
CA ALA A 18 12.76 42.44 18.22
C ALA A 18 12.66 43.44 17.06
N GLY A 19 12.65 42.89 15.84
CA GLY A 19 12.17 43.57 14.63
C GLY A 19 11.17 42.67 13.92
N ILE A 20 9.88 42.97 14.10
CA ILE A 20 8.83 42.47 13.21
C ILE A 20 8.87 43.41 12.01
N GLY A 21 9.33 42.91 10.86
CA GLY A 21 9.39 43.66 9.62
C GLY A 21 9.15 42.71 8.46
N GLY A 22 7.91 42.67 7.98
CA GLY A 22 7.59 42.04 6.70
C GLY A 22 8.35 42.74 5.59
N CYS A 23 9.08 41.96 4.80
CA CYS A 23 9.55 42.37 3.49
C CYS A 23 9.42 41.17 2.57
N SER A 24 8.38 41.21 1.74
CA SER A 24 8.23 40.44 0.53
C SER A 24 9.31 40.86 -0.46
N THR A 25 10.50 40.26 -0.34
CA THR A 25 11.59 40.42 -1.29
C THR A 25 11.54 39.29 -2.30
N PHE A 26 10.97 39.62 -3.47
CA PHE A 26 11.26 38.96 -4.73
C PHE A 26 12.78 38.83 -4.89
N ASN A 27 13.29 37.61 -4.84
CA ASN A 27 14.66 37.30 -5.29
C ASN A 27 14.58 36.43 -6.54
N LEU A 28 14.83 37.09 -7.66
CA LEU A 28 15.17 36.52 -8.95
C LEU A 28 16.61 36.03 -8.85
N ASN A 29 16.82 34.81 -8.35
CA ASN A 29 18.10 34.13 -8.53
C ASN A 29 17.85 32.67 -8.87
N GLY A 30 18.03 32.37 -10.15
CA GLY A 30 17.79 31.06 -10.74
C GLY A 30 18.72 30.01 -10.14
N ASN A 31 18.16 29.15 -9.31
CA ASN A 31 18.68 27.82 -9.07
C ASN A 31 17.51 26.86 -9.23
N ASN A 32 17.31 26.40 -10.46
CA ASN A 32 16.20 25.56 -10.87
C ASN A 32 16.43 24.12 -10.38
N THR A 33 16.37 23.89 -9.06
CA THR A 33 16.19 22.54 -8.54
C THR A 33 14.77 22.10 -8.90
N PRO A 34 14.57 21.02 -9.67
CA PRO A 34 13.25 20.48 -9.87
C PRO A 34 12.79 19.93 -8.51
N VAL A 35 11.92 20.68 -7.84
CA VAL A 35 11.13 20.14 -6.75
C VAL A 35 10.28 19.06 -7.40
N ALA A 36 10.64 17.80 -7.15
CA ALA A 36 9.83 16.66 -7.56
C ALA A 36 8.43 16.88 -7.00
N GLN A 37 7.49 17.19 -7.88
CA GLN A 37 6.10 17.40 -7.52
C GLN A 37 5.58 16.06 -7.02
N GLU A 38 5.38 15.95 -5.70
CA GLU A 38 4.81 14.76 -5.09
C GLU A 38 3.46 14.49 -5.78
N PRO A 39 3.22 13.28 -6.33
CA PRO A 39 1.99 13.00 -7.05
C PRO A 39 0.81 13.32 -6.14
N ALA A 40 -0.10 14.17 -6.62
CA ALA A 40 -1.30 14.51 -5.89
C ALA A 40 -2.03 13.22 -5.48
N VAL A 41 -2.26 13.06 -4.18
CA VAL A 41 -2.94 11.90 -3.60
C VAL A 41 -4.29 11.74 -4.31
N GLU A 42 -4.42 10.63 -5.04
CA GLU A 42 -5.62 10.40 -5.82
C GLU A 42 -6.81 10.12 -4.89
N PRO A 43 -7.97 10.78 -5.08
CA PRO A 43 -9.16 10.44 -4.31
C PRO A 43 -9.61 9.01 -4.63
N GLU A 44 -10.10 8.28 -3.62
CA GLU A 44 -10.72 6.97 -3.80
C GLU A 44 -11.95 7.12 -4.71
N ILE A 45 -11.92 6.49 -5.88
CA ILE A 45 -13.08 6.36 -6.77
C ILE A 45 -13.65 4.94 -6.67
N PRO A 46 -14.94 4.72 -6.98
CA PRO A 46 -15.51 3.38 -7.02
C PRO A 46 -14.71 2.46 -7.96
N ALA A 47 -14.42 1.25 -7.49
CA ALA A 47 -13.82 0.22 -8.32
C ALA A 47 -14.79 -0.25 -9.41
N THR A 48 -14.22 -0.67 -10.54
CA THR A 48 -14.97 -1.36 -11.61
C THR A 48 -15.33 -2.78 -11.20
N ILE A 49 -14.51 -3.40 -10.36
CA ILE A 49 -14.78 -4.68 -9.72
C ILE A 49 -15.48 -4.41 -8.39
N ARG A 50 -16.68 -4.95 -8.20
CA ARG A 50 -17.42 -4.77 -6.97
C ARG A 50 -16.92 -5.72 -5.88
N ALA A 51 -17.01 -5.28 -4.63
CA ALA A 51 -16.64 -6.10 -3.48
C ALA A 51 -17.41 -7.43 -3.42
N ASP A 52 -18.70 -7.42 -3.77
CA ASP A 52 -19.55 -8.61 -3.79
C ASP A 52 -19.09 -9.68 -4.80
N GLU A 53 -18.44 -9.27 -5.90
CA GLU A 53 -17.90 -10.20 -6.90
C GLU A 53 -16.68 -10.97 -6.39
N LEU A 54 -16.01 -10.47 -5.34
CA LEU A 54 -14.84 -11.12 -4.74
C LEU A 54 -15.23 -12.05 -3.58
N VAL A 55 -16.43 -11.88 -3.01
CA VAL A 55 -16.90 -12.69 -1.88
C VAL A 55 -17.00 -14.17 -2.30
N GLY A 56 -16.50 -15.05 -1.44
CA GLY A 56 -16.66 -16.50 -1.59
C GLY A 56 -15.45 -17.31 -1.17
N ARG A 57 -15.44 -18.58 -1.62
CA ARG A 57 -14.42 -19.57 -1.30
C ARG A 57 -13.39 -19.65 -2.43
N TRP A 58 -12.12 -19.57 -2.08
CA TRP A 58 -11.02 -19.50 -3.01
C TRP A 58 -9.94 -20.50 -2.66
N GLY A 59 -9.44 -21.22 -3.65
CA GLY A 59 -8.15 -21.87 -3.58
C GLY A 59 -7.07 -20.82 -3.76
N LEU A 60 -6.04 -20.82 -2.91
CA LEU A 60 -5.02 -19.78 -2.87
C LEU A 60 -3.64 -20.38 -3.11
N ALA A 61 -2.85 -19.74 -3.98
CA ALA A 61 -1.43 -20.01 -4.14
C ALA A 61 -0.72 -18.73 -4.63
N ALA A 62 0.60 -18.79 -4.80
CA ALA A 62 1.38 -17.66 -5.29
C ALA A 62 2.54 -18.09 -6.20
N TYR A 63 3.00 -17.17 -7.05
CA TYR A 63 4.16 -17.36 -7.92
C TYR A 63 4.99 -16.07 -8.02
N HIS A 64 6.30 -16.21 -8.24
CA HIS A 64 7.19 -15.06 -8.52
C HIS A 64 7.47 -14.89 -10.00
N LYS A 65 7.54 -15.99 -10.74
CA LYS A 65 7.87 -15.99 -12.16
C LYS A 65 6.62 -16.15 -13.01
N PRO A 66 6.35 -15.27 -14.01
CA PRO A 66 5.13 -15.35 -14.81
C PRO A 66 4.90 -16.70 -15.50
N GLU A 67 5.97 -17.39 -15.89
CA GLU A 67 5.91 -18.73 -16.49
C GLU A 67 5.31 -19.81 -15.57
N ASP A 68 5.31 -19.60 -14.24
CA ASP A 68 4.73 -20.52 -13.26
C ASP A 68 3.21 -20.38 -13.10
N ARG A 69 2.60 -19.35 -13.69
CA ARG A 69 1.19 -19.00 -13.45
C ARG A 69 0.24 -20.18 -13.60
N VAL A 70 0.30 -20.92 -14.71
CA VAL A 70 -0.63 -22.03 -15.00
C VAL A 70 -0.48 -23.16 -13.99
N ARG A 71 0.76 -23.49 -13.61
CA ARG A 71 1.05 -24.49 -12.58
C ARG A 71 0.48 -24.05 -11.22
N THR A 72 0.66 -22.78 -10.88
CA THR A 72 0.18 -22.22 -9.60
C THR A 72 -1.35 -22.12 -9.55
N GLU A 73 -2.03 -21.78 -10.64
CA GLU A 73 -3.49 -21.84 -10.71
C GLU A 73 -4.02 -23.26 -10.45
N ASN A 74 -3.35 -24.29 -11.00
CA ASN A 74 -3.71 -25.69 -10.73
C ASN A 74 -3.48 -26.06 -9.26
N ALA A 75 -2.37 -25.61 -8.66
CA ALA A 75 -2.11 -25.82 -7.24
C ALA A 75 -3.17 -25.13 -6.36
N ALA A 76 -3.55 -23.89 -6.70
CA ALA A 76 -4.60 -23.14 -6.02
C ALA A 76 -5.93 -23.91 -6.06
N ARG A 77 -6.33 -24.45 -7.22
CA ARG A 77 -7.53 -25.32 -7.32
C ARG A 77 -7.48 -26.51 -6.35
N GLY A 78 -6.30 -27.12 -6.19
CA GLY A 78 -6.07 -28.20 -5.23
C GLY A 78 -6.30 -27.81 -3.76
N GLN A 79 -6.15 -26.52 -3.41
CA GLN A 79 -6.35 -26.00 -2.05
C GLN A 79 -7.83 -25.83 -1.67
N CYS A 80 -8.78 -26.08 -2.58
CA CYS A 80 -10.21 -25.90 -2.29
C CYS A 80 -10.80 -26.82 -1.20
N LYS A 81 -10.02 -27.80 -0.71
CA LYS A 81 -10.36 -28.60 0.48
C LYS A 81 -10.29 -27.76 1.77
N GLN A 82 -9.41 -26.77 1.82
CA GLN A 82 -9.23 -25.79 2.90
C GLN A 82 -9.14 -24.38 2.29
N PRO A 83 -10.26 -23.83 1.80
CA PRO A 83 -10.24 -22.62 1.02
C PRO A 83 -9.95 -21.38 1.87
N TYR A 84 -9.31 -20.39 1.26
CA TYR A 84 -9.32 -19.02 1.73
C TYR A 84 -10.72 -18.42 1.50
N VAL A 85 -11.34 -17.90 2.55
CA VAL A 85 -12.68 -17.30 2.47
C VAL A 85 -12.55 -15.79 2.45
N ILE A 86 -12.98 -15.18 1.34
CA ILE A 86 -13.18 -13.73 1.26
C ILE A 86 -14.61 -13.47 1.72
N GLY A 87 -14.76 -12.86 2.90
CA GLY A 87 -16.06 -12.56 3.49
C GLY A 87 -16.64 -11.24 2.98
N LYS A 88 -17.96 -11.05 3.13
CA LYS A 88 -18.61 -9.75 2.91
C LYS A 88 -18.37 -8.86 4.13
N GLY A 89 -17.82 -7.67 3.92
CA GLY A 89 -17.65 -6.68 4.97
C GLY A 89 -18.95 -5.94 5.31
N PRO A 90 -19.14 -5.48 6.56
CA PRO A 90 -20.34 -4.79 7.00
C PRO A 90 -20.52 -3.41 6.35
N THR A 91 -19.45 -2.79 5.85
CA THR A 91 -19.49 -1.46 5.24
C THR A 91 -19.32 -1.48 3.71
N GLY A 92 -19.53 -2.64 3.10
CA GLY A 92 -19.44 -2.85 1.65
C GLY A 92 -18.04 -3.21 1.14
N GLY A 93 -17.08 -3.47 2.04
CA GLY A 93 -15.78 -4.02 1.70
C GLY A 93 -15.75 -5.55 1.67
N VAL A 94 -14.55 -6.10 1.68
CA VAL A 94 -14.28 -7.54 1.78
C VAL A 94 -13.48 -7.85 3.04
N ILE A 95 -13.81 -8.95 3.71
CA ILE A 95 -13.03 -9.43 4.86
C ILE A 95 -11.86 -10.26 4.34
N MET A 96 -10.64 -9.75 4.52
CA MET A 96 -9.39 -10.36 4.06
C MET A 96 -8.24 -10.05 5.01
N HIS A 97 -7.15 -10.80 4.88
CA HIS A 97 -5.90 -10.58 5.61
C HIS A 97 -5.02 -9.60 4.82
N LEU A 98 -4.39 -8.65 5.52
CA LEU A 98 -3.21 -7.95 4.98
C LEU A 98 -2.03 -8.93 4.89
N ALA A 99 -0.92 -8.52 4.27
CA ALA A 99 0.19 -9.40 3.94
C ALA A 99 0.73 -10.18 5.16
N ASP A 100 0.91 -9.48 6.29
CA ASP A 100 1.55 -9.99 7.51
C ASP A 100 0.58 -10.13 8.69
N GLU A 101 -0.70 -9.84 8.47
CA GLU A 101 -1.69 -9.80 9.54
C GLU A 101 -2.38 -11.16 9.69
N ALA A 102 -2.31 -11.73 10.90
CA ALA A 102 -2.97 -12.99 11.21
C ALA A 102 -4.50 -12.85 11.34
N THR A 103 -5.00 -11.64 11.60
CA THR A 103 -6.43 -11.39 11.77
C THR A 103 -7.01 -10.78 10.49
N PRO A 104 -8.09 -11.35 9.93
CA PRO A 104 -8.75 -10.74 8.80
C PRO A 104 -9.50 -9.49 9.24
N GLN A 105 -9.52 -8.47 8.39
CA GLN A 105 -10.18 -7.21 8.61
C GLN A 105 -10.94 -6.77 7.35
N GLU A 106 -11.85 -5.80 7.50
CA GLU A 106 -12.55 -5.26 6.33
C GLU A 106 -11.61 -4.37 5.51
N LEU A 107 -11.44 -4.71 4.24
CA LEU A 107 -10.69 -3.96 3.24
C LEU A 107 -11.65 -3.36 2.21
N ARG A 108 -11.33 -2.16 1.73
CA ARG A 108 -12.02 -1.48 0.63
C ARG A 108 -11.59 -2.05 -0.71
N VAL A 109 -12.51 -2.06 -1.67
CA VAL A 109 -12.21 -2.31 -3.09
C VAL A 109 -12.27 -0.96 -3.80
N LYS A 110 -11.10 -0.47 -4.22
CA LYS A 110 -10.87 0.91 -4.65
C LYS A 110 -10.52 0.95 -6.14
N GLY A 111 -11.11 1.86 -6.89
CA GLY A 111 -10.71 2.15 -8.27
C GLY A 111 -9.65 3.25 -8.31
N SER A 112 -8.96 3.37 -9.44
CA SER A 112 -8.13 4.54 -9.80
C SER A 112 -8.48 5.08 -11.18
N ARG A 113 -8.11 6.32 -11.44
CA ARG A 113 -8.21 7.04 -12.71
C ARG A 113 -7.45 6.37 -13.83
N SER A 114 -6.43 5.57 -13.50
CA SER A 114 -5.71 4.72 -14.45
C SER A 114 -6.47 3.44 -14.83
N GLY A 115 -7.68 3.23 -14.29
CA GLY A 115 -8.52 2.06 -14.54
C GLY A 115 -8.11 0.83 -13.73
N LYS A 116 -7.20 0.97 -12.76
CA LYS A 116 -6.77 -0.13 -11.89
C LYS A 116 -7.71 -0.28 -10.71
N ASN A 117 -7.70 -1.47 -10.11
CA ASN A 117 -8.47 -1.75 -8.90
C ASN A 117 -7.53 -2.25 -7.79
N TYR A 118 -7.84 -1.92 -6.55
CA TYR A 118 -7.00 -2.21 -5.39
C TYR A 118 -7.85 -2.77 -4.25
N ILE A 119 -7.24 -3.60 -3.41
CA ILE A 119 -7.84 -4.10 -2.17
C ILE A 119 -6.92 -3.70 -1.01
N GLY A 120 -7.44 -2.97 -0.04
CA GLY A 120 -6.66 -2.56 1.13
C GLY A 120 -7.44 -1.66 2.08
N PRO A 121 -6.77 -1.06 3.08
CA PRO A 121 -7.40 -0.16 4.04
C PRO A 121 -8.05 1.06 3.35
N ALA A 122 -8.91 1.75 4.10
CA ALA A 122 -9.52 3.00 3.65
C ALA A 122 -8.44 4.05 3.33
N GLY A 123 -8.66 4.80 2.26
CA GLY A 123 -7.71 5.81 1.79
C GLY A 123 -7.43 5.68 0.29
N PRO A 124 -6.44 6.44 -0.21
CA PRO A 124 -6.11 6.50 -1.64
C PRO A 124 -5.82 5.11 -2.24
N PRO A 125 -6.16 4.87 -3.52
CA PRO A 125 -5.78 3.66 -4.22
C PRO A 125 -4.26 3.61 -4.46
N GLY A 126 -3.66 2.43 -4.32
CA GLY A 126 -2.23 2.24 -4.53
C GLY A 126 -1.38 2.60 -3.30
N GLY A 127 -1.97 2.61 -2.11
CA GLY A 127 -1.22 2.75 -0.86
C GLY A 127 -0.33 1.52 -0.59
N PRO A 128 0.70 1.63 0.27
CA PRO A 128 1.64 0.53 0.52
C PRO A 128 0.96 -0.76 1.02
N GLN A 129 -0.10 -0.64 1.82
CA GLN A 129 -0.86 -1.78 2.34
C GLN A 129 -1.86 -2.36 1.33
N ASP A 130 -2.01 -1.75 0.16
CA ASP A 130 -2.89 -2.25 -0.88
C ASP A 130 -2.25 -3.42 -1.62
N ARG A 131 -3.12 -4.24 -2.20
CA ARG A 131 -2.78 -5.08 -3.34
C ARG A 131 -3.53 -4.60 -4.58
N GLU A 132 -2.85 -4.51 -5.71
CA GLU A 132 -3.47 -4.28 -7.01
C GLU A 132 -4.11 -5.57 -7.51
N ILE A 133 -5.34 -5.48 -7.99
CA ILE A 133 -6.00 -6.53 -8.76
C ILE A 133 -5.44 -6.44 -10.19
N VAL A 134 -4.53 -7.37 -10.52
CA VAL A 134 -3.87 -7.44 -11.82
C VAL A 134 -4.82 -7.97 -12.90
N SER A 135 -5.66 -8.93 -12.54
CA SER A 135 -6.68 -9.49 -13.43
C SER A 135 -7.79 -10.14 -12.63
N PHE A 136 -9.02 -10.07 -13.14
CA PHE A 136 -10.15 -10.81 -12.59
C PHE A 136 -11.14 -11.17 -13.72
N ASP A 137 -11.51 -12.44 -13.83
CA ASP A 137 -12.44 -12.95 -14.86
C ASP A 137 -13.74 -13.57 -14.27
N GLY A 138 -14.00 -13.33 -12.98
CA GLY A 138 -15.10 -13.97 -12.24
C GLY A 138 -14.73 -15.31 -11.58
N ARG A 139 -13.70 -16.01 -12.08
CA ARG A 139 -13.25 -17.33 -11.61
C ARG A 139 -11.83 -17.33 -11.05
N VAL A 140 -10.93 -16.56 -11.63
CA VAL A 140 -9.53 -16.40 -11.24
C VAL A 140 -9.28 -14.94 -10.95
N LEU A 141 -8.86 -14.65 -9.71
CA LEU A 141 -8.43 -13.35 -9.25
C LEU A 141 -6.91 -13.39 -9.05
N THR A 142 -6.20 -12.48 -9.71
CA THR A 142 -4.74 -12.32 -9.57
C THR A 142 -4.46 -10.99 -8.91
N THR A 143 -3.65 -10.98 -7.85
CA THR A 143 -3.27 -9.75 -7.15
C THR A 143 -1.77 -9.67 -6.91
N ARG A 144 -1.23 -8.46 -6.81
CA ARG A 144 0.14 -8.20 -6.35
C ARG A 144 0.15 -7.16 -5.25
N PHE A 145 1.02 -7.31 -4.26
CA PHE A 145 1.23 -6.29 -3.24
C PHE A 145 1.87 -5.05 -3.85
N ILE A 146 1.49 -3.88 -3.34
CA ILE A 146 2.12 -2.61 -3.71
C ILE A 146 3.42 -2.41 -2.95
N ASP A 147 3.43 -2.74 -1.65
CA ASP A 147 4.67 -2.76 -0.89
C ASP A 147 5.69 -3.74 -1.51
N PRO A 148 6.92 -3.28 -1.83
CA PRO A 148 7.90 -4.09 -2.54
C PRO A 148 8.46 -5.24 -1.70
N ASP A 149 8.50 -5.11 -0.37
CA ASP A 149 8.95 -6.17 0.52
C ASP A 149 7.91 -7.31 0.56
N ALA A 150 6.64 -6.97 0.77
CA ALA A 150 5.53 -7.93 0.67
C ALA A 150 5.46 -8.58 -0.73
N ALA A 151 5.65 -7.81 -1.80
CA ALA A 151 5.69 -8.35 -3.17
C ALA A 151 6.85 -9.35 -3.36
N THR A 152 8.00 -9.09 -2.74
CA THR A 152 9.18 -9.97 -2.79
C THR A 152 8.97 -11.25 -1.97
N ARG A 153 8.32 -11.17 -0.80
CA ARG A 153 8.10 -12.31 0.09
C ARG A 153 6.95 -13.21 -0.34
N TYR A 154 5.87 -12.62 -0.84
CA TYR A 154 4.62 -13.35 -1.16
C TYR A 154 4.39 -13.56 -2.64
N GLY A 155 5.02 -12.75 -3.51
CA GLY A 155 4.86 -12.85 -4.95
C GLY A 155 3.48 -12.41 -5.44
N THR A 156 3.13 -12.86 -6.65
CA THR A 156 1.82 -12.65 -7.23
C THR A 156 0.86 -13.72 -6.71
N MET A 157 -0.16 -13.28 -5.98
CA MET A 157 -1.19 -14.16 -5.44
C MET A 157 -2.19 -14.52 -6.53
N VAL A 158 -2.60 -15.78 -6.56
CA VAL A 158 -3.70 -16.25 -7.40
C VAL A 158 -4.76 -16.94 -6.54
N TYR A 159 -5.99 -16.47 -6.70
CA TYR A 159 -7.18 -16.99 -6.07
C TYR A 159 -8.02 -17.64 -7.16
N VAL A 160 -8.30 -18.94 -7.04
CA VAL A 160 -9.18 -19.65 -7.97
C VAL A 160 -10.47 -20.03 -7.24
N ARG A 161 -11.63 -19.68 -7.80
CA ARG A 161 -12.92 -20.00 -7.16
C ARG A 161 -13.06 -21.50 -6.96
N CYS A 162 -13.44 -21.87 -5.74
CA CYS A 162 -13.81 -23.24 -5.42
C CYS A 162 -15.23 -23.54 -5.90
N ALA A 163 -15.48 -24.80 -6.26
CA ALA A 163 -16.82 -25.27 -6.55
C ALA A 163 -17.77 -25.03 -5.36
N PRO A 164 -19.07 -24.79 -5.61
CA PRO A 164 -20.08 -24.82 -4.55
C PRO A 164 -19.94 -26.10 -3.73
N ARG A 165 -20.17 -26.00 -2.42
CA ARG A 165 -20.23 -27.20 -1.58
C ARG A 165 -21.44 -28.02 -2.05
N ALA A 166 -21.22 -29.29 -2.37
CA ALA A 166 -22.31 -30.24 -2.61
C ALA A 166 -23.10 -30.49 -1.31
#